data_AF-A0A5K1I8D2-F1
#
_entry.id   AF-A0A5K1I8D2-F1
#
_cell.length_a   1.000
_cell.length_b   1.000
_cell.length_c   1.000
_cell.angle_alpha   90.00
_cell.angle_beta   90.00
_cell.angle_gamma   90.00
#
_symmetry.space_group_name_H-M   'P 1'
#
loop_
_entity.id
_entity.type
_entity.pdbx_description
1 polymer ?
#
loop_
_entity_poly.entity_id
_entity_poly.type
_entity_poly.pdbx_seq_one_letter_code
_entity_poly.pdbx_strand_id
1 'polypeptide(L)'
;MLPAGTSSADLEEFIAHTLSREQSLSQALHEEAQVQLEADALETAQAMFVAYYARTADPAGLNYWSDQLVVTQGDTSAISQGFGDSEEFLAAYGGLDEVELITKLYQQLFARDPDQGGLDFNANQLQTGAMAPADIAMAIAQGARGSDADLWQAKLAAADAVTRQLAQHDLMLKVYRGDLERSRGSLPTSNPARRSGIRRWKPWAMT
;
A
#
# COMPACT_ATOMS: atom_id res chain seq x y z
N MET A 1 -41.41 -27.70 12.33
CA MET A 1 -42.56 -28.37 12.99
C MET A 1 -42.24 -28.35 14.48
N LEU A 2 -42.85 -27.43 15.23
CA LEU A 2 -42.55 -27.28 16.66
C LEU A 2 -43.18 -28.46 17.44
N PRO A 3 -42.46 -29.09 18.39
CA PRO A 3 -42.99 -30.20 19.16
C PRO A 3 -44.15 -29.74 20.06
N ALA A 4 -45.16 -30.59 20.26
CA ALA A 4 -46.28 -30.29 21.15
C ALA A 4 -45.77 -30.14 22.59
N GLY A 5 -45.90 -28.94 23.17
CA GLY A 5 -45.48 -28.62 24.55
C GLY A 5 -44.51 -27.46 24.71
N THR A 6 -44.08 -26.77 23.63
CA THR A 6 -43.26 -25.54 23.74
C THR A 6 -43.99 -24.46 24.54
N SER A 7 -43.41 -24.07 25.66
CA SER A 7 -43.86 -22.96 26.49
C SER A 7 -43.54 -21.62 25.83
N SER A 8 -44.18 -20.54 26.29
CA SER A 8 -43.84 -19.17 25.85
C SER A 8 -42.36 -18.86 26.08
N ALA A 9 -41.78 -19.38 27.17
CA ALA A 9 -40.37 -19.21 27.49
C ALA A 9 -39.45 -19.92 26.48
N ASP A 10 -39.81 -21.13 26.03
CA ASP A 10 -39.03 -21.87 25.03
C ASP A 10 -39.04 -21.16 23.67
N LEU A 11 -40.15 -20.47 23.33
CA LEU A 11 -40.25 -19.68 22.12
C LEU A 11 -39.44 -18.38 22.21
N GLU A 12 -39.45 -17.71 23.37
CA GLU A 12 -38.64 -16.51 23.62
C GLU A 12 -37.14 -16.83 23.58
N GLU A 13 -36.72 -17.94 24.18
CA GLU A 13 -35.33 -18.40 24.13
C GLU A 13 -34.90 -18.76 22.70
N PHE A 14 -35.75 -19.47 21.96
CA PHE A 14 -35.48 -19.79 20.56
C PHE A 14 -35.37 -18.54 19.67
N ILE A 15 -36.26 -17.56 19.85
CA ILE A 15 -36.23 -16.29 19.12
C ILE A 15 -34.97 -15.49 19.50
N ALA A 16 -34.65 -15.38 20.78
CA ALA A 16 -33.44 -14.68 21.26
C ALA A 16 -32.16 -15.33 20.71
N HIS A 17 -32.07 -16.66 20.75
CA HIS A 17 -30.93 -17.39 20.19
C HIS A 17 -30.82 -17.18 18.67
N THR A 18 -31.95 -17.22 17.94
CA THR A 18 -31.96 -17.01 16.48
C THR A 18 -31.53 -15.59 16.13
N LEU A 19 -32.05 -14.57 16.82
CA LEU A 19 -31.66 -13.17 16.62
C LEU A 19 -30.17 -12.93 16.95
N SER A 20 -29.66 -13.52 18.03
CA SER A 20 -28.24 -13.41 18.39
C SER A 20 -27.34 -14.04 17.34
N ARG A 21 -27.74 -15.18 16.77
CA ARG A 21 -27.05 -15.81 15.65
C ARG A 21 -27.07 -14.93 14.40
N GLU A 22 -28.22 -14.34 14.05
CA GLU A 22 -28.33 -13.43 12.90
C GLU A 22 -27.45 -12.19 13.07
N GLN A 23 -27.41 -11.59 14.26
CA GLN A 23 -26.53 -10.45 14.56
C GLN A 23 -25.05 -10.83 14.43
N SER A 24 -24.67 -11.99 14.97
CA SER A 24 -23.29 -12.48 14.88
C SER A 24 -22.87 -12.74 13.43
N LEU A 25 -23.76 -13.31 12.61
CA LEU A 25 -23.52 -13.53 11.19
C LEU A 25 -23.41 -12.21 10.42
N SER A 26 -24.30 -11.25 10.69
CA SER A 26 -24.22 -9.92 10.10
C SER A 26 -22.89 -9.26 10.43
N GLN A 27 -22.47 -9.28 11.70
CA GLN A 27 -21.21 -8.70 12.11
C GLN A 27 -20.01 -9.35 11.41
N ALA A 28 -19.96 -10.69 11.33
CA ALA A 28 -18.89 -11.41 10.66
C ALA A 28 -18.79 -11.03 9.17
N LEU A 29 -19.92 -10.92 8.46
CA LEU A 29 -19.94 -10.50 7.06
C LEU A 29 -19.43 -9.06 6.86
N HIS A 30 -19.74 -8.14 7.77
CA HIS A 30 -19.22 -6.78 7.70
C HIS A 30 -17.71 -6.73 7.95
N GLU A 31 -17.21 -7.53 8.89
CA GLU A 31 -15.79 -7.62 9.19
C GLU A 31 -15.01 -8.23 8.01
N GLU A 32 -15.53 -9.29 7.39
CA GLU A 32 -14.96 -9.87 6.17
C GLU A 32 -14.93 -8.86 5.02
N ALA A 33 -16.01 -8.10 4.81
CA ALA A 33 -16.07 -7.07 3.78
C ALA A 33 -15.06 -5.93 4.05
N GLN A 34 -14.88 -5.54 5.31
CA GLN A 34 -13.90 -4.52 5.68
C GLN A 34 -12.47 -5.00 5.44
N VAL A 35 -12.14 -6.23 5.82
CA VAL A 35 -10.81 -6.82 5.57
C VAL A 35 -10.52 -6.88 4.07
N GLN A 36 -11.53 -7.24 3.26
CA GLN A 36 -11.38 -7.25 1.81
C GLN A 36 -11.15 -5.83 1.25
N LEU A 37 -11.91 -4.84 1.71
CA LEU A 37 -11.73 -3.44 1.30
C LEU A 37 -10.33 -2.91 1.64
N GLU A 38 -9.81 -3.23 2.81
CA GLU A 38 -8.46 -2.83 3.23
C GLU A 38 -7.39 -3.49 2.34
N ALA A 39 -7.55 -4.76 1.99
CA ALA A 39 -6.65 -5.45 1.06
C ALA A 39 -6.70 -4.82 -0.35
N ASP A 40 -7.89 -4.61 -0.89
CA ASP A 40 -8.08 -4.00 -2.22
C ASP A 40 -7.54 -2.57 -2.26
N ALA A 41 -7.67 -1.82 -1.15
CA ALA A 41 -7.13 -0.48 -1.02
C ALA A 41 -5.59 -0.45 -1.06
N LEU A 42 -4.93 -1.41 -0.42
CA LEU A 42 -3.46 -1.54 -0.50
C LEU A 42 -3.01 -1.86 -1.92
N GLU A 43 -3.66 -2.83 -2.59
CA GLU A 43 -3.34 -3.19 -3.97
C GLU A 43 -3.57 -2.02 -4.94
N THR A 44 -4.69 -1.31 -4.78
CA THR A 44 -5.04 -0.15 -5.60
C THR A 44 -4.06 1.00 -5.38
N ALA A 45 -3.70 1.31 -4.13
CA ALA A 45 -2.72 2.34 -3.83
C ALA A 45 -1.35 2.01 -4.46
N GLN A 46 -0.87 0.77 -4.32
CA GLN A 46 0.38 0.35 -4.95
C GLN A 46 0.30 0.48 -6.48
N ALA A 47 -0.81 0.07 -7.09
CA ALA A 47 -1.05 0.23 -8.51
C ALA A 47 -0.98 1.70 -8.95
N MET A 48 -1.50 2.63 -8.16
CA MET A 48 -1.40 4.07 -8.46
C MET A 48 0.05 4.54 -8.45
N PHE A 49 0.88 4.15 -7.47
CA PHE A 49 2.30 4.50 -7.49
C PHE A 49 3.02 3.98 -8.75
N VAL A 50 2.74 2.73 -9.13
CA VAL A 50 3.38 2.13 -10.32
C VAL A 50 2.90 2.80 -11.59
N ALA A 51 1.60 3.07 -11.73
CA ALA A 51 1.01 3.67 -12.93
C ALA A 51 1.41 5.13 -13.11
N TYR A 52 1.35 5.94 -12.05
CA TYR A 52 1.56 7.39 -12.13
C TYR A 52 3.02 7.79 -12.06
N TYR A 53 3.86 7.03 -11.35
CA TYR A 53 5.23 7.46 -11.04
C TYR A 53 6.32 6.50 -11.49
N ALA A 54 5.93 5.37 -12.09
CA ALA A 54 6.87 4.33 -12.51
C ALA A 54 7.76 3.79 -11.39
N ARG A 55 7.31 3.90 -10.13
CA ARG A 55 8.07 3.46 -8.95
C ARG A 55 7.18 2.73 -7.96
N THR A 56 7.83 2.09 -7.00
CA THR A 56 7.15 1.52 -5.85
C THR A 56 6.70 2.59 -4.88
N ALA A 57 5.63 2.30 -4.14
CA ALA A 57 5.25 3.08 -2.97
C ALA A 57 6.34 3.00 -1.91
N ASP A 58 6.55 4.09 -1.17
CA ASP A 58 7.19 3.99 0.13
C ASP A 58 6.16 3.47 1.16
N PRO A 59 6.57 2.82 2.26
CA PRO A 59 5.63 2.24 3.21
C PRO A 59 4.65 3.25 3.84
N ALA A 60 5.08 4.50 4.06
CA ALA A 60 4.22 5.51 4.65
C ALA A 60 3.19 6.03 3.63
N GLY A 61 3.63 6.27 2.40
CA GLY A 61 2.77 6.63 1.28
C GLY A 61 1.74 5.55 0.97
N LEU A 62 2.15 4.28 0.93
CA LEU A 62 1.21 3.16 0.70
C LEU A 62 0.10 3.15 1.74
N ASN A 63 0.45 3.20 3.03
CA ASN A 63 -0.52 3.22 4.12
C ASN A 63 -1.44 4.45 4.05
N TYR A 64 -0.88 5.63 3.79
CA TYR A 64 -1.67 6.85 3.71
C TYR A 64 -2.74 6.76 2.61
N TRP A 65 -2.35 6.34 1.41
CA TRP A 65 -3.28 6.27 0.28
C TRP A 65 -4.26 5.09 0.39
N SER A 66 -3.85 3.95 0.96
CA SER A 66 -4.79 2.87 1.25
C SER A 66 -5.82 3.29 2.29
N ASP A 67 -5.42 4.03 3.33
CA ASP A 67 -6.36 4.55 4.33
C ASP A 67 -7.36 5.53 3.70
N GLN A 68 -6.91 6.39 2.78
CA GLN A 68 -7.82 7.26 2.02
C GLN A 68 -8.80 6.45 1.17
N LEU A 69 -8.35 5.39 0.50
CA LEU A 69 -9.21 4.50 -0.29
C LEU A 69 -10.24 3.77 0.57
N VAL A 70 -9.88 3.32 1.77
CA VAL A 70 -10.84 2.72 2.71
C VAL A 70 -11.91 3.75 3.10
N VAL A 71 -11.51 5.00 3.39
CA VAL A 71 -12.44 6.09 3.71
C VAL A 71 -13.38 6.41 2.53
N THR A 72 -12.87 6.35 1.30
CA THR A 72 -13.68 6.58 0.08
C THR A 72 -14.39 5.33 -0.43
N GLN A 73 -14.36 4.22 0.32
CA GLN A 73 -14.94 2.93 -0.07
C GLN A 73 -14.44 2.43 -1.44
N GLY A 74 -13.15 2.63 -1.71
CA GLY A 74 -12.48 2.22 -2.94
C GLY A 74 -12.65 3.17 -4.11
N ASP A 75 -13.32 4.31 -3.93
CA ASP A 75 -13.45 5.31 -5.00
C ASP A 75 -12.10 6.01 -5.24
N THR A 76 -11.47 5.66 -6.36
CA THR A 76 -10.20 6.23 -6.81
C THR A 76 -10.37 7.64 -7.35
N SER A 77 -11.55 8.02 -7.85
CA SER A 77 -11.76 9.34 -8.46
C SER A 77 -11.50 10.49 -7.48
N ALA A 78 -11.78 10.24 -6.20
CA ALA A 78 -11.54 11.19 -5.12
C ALA A 78 -10.04 11.41 -4.81
N ILE A 79 -9.16 10.46 -5.19
CA ILE A 79 -7.73 10.51 -4.87
C ILE A 79 -6.82 10.59 -6.10
N SER A 80 -7.29 10.23 -7.30
CA SER A 80 -6.56 10.36 -8.57
C SER A 80 -6.01 11.77 -8.77
N GLN A 81 -6.76 12.79 -8.36
CA GLN A 81 -6.32 14.18 -8.43
C GLN A 81 -5.06 14.43 -7.60
N GLY A 82 -4.96 13.88 -6.40
CA GLY A 82 -3.78 14.04 -5.55
C GLY A 82 -2.51 13.45 -6.19
N PHE A 83 -2.66 12.34 -6.92
CA PHE A 83 -1.55 11.78 -7.68
C PHE A 83 -1.21 12.62 -8.92
N GLY A 84 -2.22 13.07 -9.67
CA GLY A 84 -2.07 13.88 -10.87
C GLY A 84 -1.50 15.29 -10.64
N ASP A 85 -1.80 15.89 -9.49
CA ASP A 85 -1.34 17.25 -9.12
C ASP A 85 0.05 17.24 -8.45
N SER A 86 0.62 16.06 -8.21
CA SER A 86 1.93 15.94 -7.57
C SER A 86 3.05 16.50 -8.46
N GLU A 87 4.11 17.04 -7.83
CA GLU A 87 5.31 17.49 -8.53
C GLU A 87 5.95 16.38 -9.37
N GLU A 88 5.86 15.13 -8.91
CA GLU A 88 6.38 13.96 -9.60
C GLU A 88 5.61 13.67 -10.91
N PHE A 89 4.28 13.71 -10.86
CA PHE A 89 3.45 13.54 -12.07
C PHE A 89 3.69 14.68 -13.06
N LEU A 90 3.69 15.93 -12.58
CA LEU A 90 3.89 17.10 -13.43
C LEU A 90 5.30 17.14 -14.03
N ALA A 91 6.33 16.69 -13.31
CA ALA A 91 7.67 16.56 -13.86
C ALA A 91 7.76 15.46 -14.93
N ALA A 92 7.00 14.38 -14.78
CA ALA A 92 6.99 13.28 -15.73
C ALA A 92 6.11 13.58 -16.96
N TYR A 93 4.95 14.21 -16.81
CA TYR A 93 3.91 14.29 -17.83
C TYR A 93 3.43 15.71 -18.13
N GLY A 94 3.81 16.69 -17.32
CA GLY A 94 3.39 18.07 -17.48
C GLY A 94 3.86 18.66 -18.80
N GLY A 95 2.93 19.29 -19.51
CA GLY A 95 3.20 19.98 -20.78
C GLY A 95 3.32 19.07 -22.01
N LEU A 96 3.17 17.76 -21.86
CA LEU A 96 3.04 16.83 -23.00
C LEU A 96 1.68 17.01 -23.67
N ASP A 97 1.63 16.85 -24.98
CA ASP A 97 0.35 16.68 -25.69
C ASP A 97 -0.26 15.29 -25.43
N GLU A 98 -1.49 15.06 -25.89
CA GLU A 98 -2.19 13.80 -25.61
C GLU A 98 -1.45 12.58 -26.20
N VAL A 99 -0.87 12.70 -27.38
CA VAL A 99 -0.19 11.61 -28.07
C VAL A 99 1.13 11.29 -27.37
N GLU A 100 1.89 12.32 -26.99
CA GLU A 100 3.13 12.20 -26.23
C GLU A 100 2.88 11.57 -24.85
N LEU A 101 1.83 12.03 -24.15
CA LEU A 101 1.41 11.48 -22.86
C LEU A 101 1.11 9.99 -22.95
N ILE A 102 0.22 9.60 -23.88
CA ILE A 102 -0.20 8.20 -24.04
C ILE A 102 1.00 7.33 -24.44
N THR A 103 1.81 7.79 -25.38
CA THR A 103 3.00 7.06 -25.82
C THR A 103 3.97 6.82 -24.66
N LYS A 104 4.21 7.86 -23.85
CA LYS A 104 5.09 7.75 -22.68
C LYS A 104 4.54 6.79 -21.63
N LEU A 105 3.23 6.81 -21.37
CA LEU A 105 2.58 5.88 -20.45
C LEU A 105 2.69 4.42 -20.93
N TYR A 106 2.46 4.15 -22.21
CA TYR A 106 2.65 2.80 -22.77
C TYR A 106 4.11 2.32 -22.67
N GLN A 107 5.07 3.21 -22.93
CA GLN A 107 6.49 2.89 -22.77
C GLN A 107 6.85 2.57 -21.31
N GLN A 108 6.35 3.35 -20.37
CA GLN A 108 6.55 3.11 -18.94
C GLN A 108 5.91 1.81 -18.46
N LEU A 109 4.65 1.60 -18.81
CA LEU A 109 3.83 0.50 -18.30
C LEU A 109 4.17 -0.82 -18.99
N PHE A 110 4.40 -0.79 -20.30
CA PHE A 110 4.46 -1.98 -21.14
C PHE A 110 5.75 -2.10 -21.99
N ALA A 111 6.67 -1.13 -21.89
CA ALA A 111 7.92 -1.12 -22.64
C ALA A 111 7.74 -1.24 -24.17
N ARG A 112 6.65 -0.64 -24.68
CA ARG A 112 6.31 -0.59 -26.10
C ARG A 112 5.51 0.67 -26.42
N ASP A 113 5.41 1.02 -27.70
CA ASP A 113 4.48 2.05 -28.16
C ASP A 113 3.03 1.51 -28.17
N PRO A 114 2.01 2.38 -28.05
CA PRO A 114 0.63 1.99 -28.25
C PRO A 114 0.39 1.52 -29.68
N ASP A 115 -0.52 0.57 -29.86
CA ASP A 115 -1.09 0.37 -31.19
C ASP A 115 -2.02 1.54 -31.54
N GLN A 116 -2.29 1.74 -32.84
CA GLN A 116 -3.08 2.88 -33.31
C GLN A 116 -4.47 2.92 -32.67
N GLY A 117 -5.12 1.77 -32.47
CA GLY A 117 -6.47 1.72 -31.89
C GLY A 117 -6.47 2.11 -30.41
N GLY A 118 -5.48 1.67 -29.65
CA GLY A 118 -5.26 2.07 -28.28
C GLY A 118 -4.93 3.57 -28.16
N LEU A 119 -4.07 4.09 -29.03
CA LEU A 119 -3.75 5.51 -29.06
C LEU A 119 -4.99 6.38 -29.35
N ASP A 120 -5.73 6.06 -30.41
CA ASP A 120 -6.91 6.82 -30.84
C ASP A 120 -7.99 6.82 -29.75
N PHE A 121 -8.23 5.66 -29.12
CA PHE A 121 -9.20 5.54 -28.04
C PHE A 121 -8.83 6.45 -26.86
N ASN A 122 -7.61 6.33 -26.35
CA ASN A 122 -7.18 7.11 -25.18
C ASN A 122 -7.09 8.61 -25.50
N ALA A 123 -6.64 8.99 -26.70
CA ALA A 123 -6.59 10.39 -27.12
C ALA A 123 -7.99 11.00 -27.19
N ASN A 124 -8.99 10.25 -27.69
CA ASN A 124 -10.37 10.71 -27.70
C ASN A 124 -10.94 10.92 -26.27
N GLN A 125 -10.58 10.06 -25.32
CA GLN A 125 -10.99 10.25 -23.91
C GLN A 125 -10.46 11.55 -23.31
N LEU A 126 -9.21 11.91 -23.63
CA LEU A 126 -8.59 13.17 -23.20
C LEU A 126 -9.21 14.37 -23.93
N GLN A 127 -9.35 14.31 -25.25
CA GLN A 127 -9.88 15.41 -26.08
C GLN A 127 -11.33 15.77 -25.74
N THR A 128 -12.15 14.78 -25.39
CA THR A 128 -13.55 15.00 -24.99
C THR A 128 -13.71 15.43 -23.54
N GLY A 129 -12.63 15.39 -22.74
CA GLY A 129 -12.67 15.62 -21.29
C GLY A 129 -13.37 14.51 -20.52
N ALA A 130 -13.58 13.34 -21.14
CA ALA A 130 -14.18 12.20 -20.46
C ALA A 130 -13.27 11.60 -19.39
N MET A 131 -11.96 11.79 -19.51
CA MET A 131 -10.95 11.42 -18.52
C MET A 131 -9.95 12.56 -18.34
N ALA A 132 -9.47 12.75 -17.11
CA ALA A 132 -8.32 13.61 -16.88
C ALA A 132 -7.02 12.90 -17.32
N PRO A 133 -5.94 13.66 -17.63
CA PRO A 133 -4.62 13.08 -17.88
C PRO A 133 -4.14 12.15 -16.76
N ALA A 134 -4.50 12.45 -15.52
CA ALA A 134 -4.21 11.63 -14.35
C ALA A 134 -4.89 10.25 -14.45
N ASP A 135 -6.17 10.20 -14.81
CA ASP A 135 -6.95 8.95 -14.84
C ASP A 135 -6.55 8.02 -15.99
N ILE A 136 -5.98 8.58 -17.07
CA ILE A 136 -5.60 7.79 -18.26
C ILE A 136 -4.50 6.77 -17.94
N ALA A 137 -3.59 7.08 -17.02
CA ALA A 137 -2.51 6.19 -16.61
C ALA A 137 -3.05 4.90 -15.99
N MET A 138 -4.00 5.04 -15.06
CA MET A 138 -4.66 3.89 -14.44
C MET A 138 -5.53 3.13 -15.43
N ALA A 139 -6.30 3.84 -16.27
CA ALA A 139 -7.15 3.22 -17.28
C ALA A 139 -6.35 2.36 -18.27
N ILE A 140 -5.18 2.84 -18.72
CA ILE A 140 -4.26 2.09 -19.58
C ILE A 140 -3.73 0.85 -18.85
N ALA A 141 -3.28 1.00 -17.60
CA ALA A 141 -2.75 -0.10 -16.80
C ALA A 141 -3.79 -1.21 -16.55
N GLN A 142 -5.01 -0.84 -16.15
CA GLN A 142 -6.11 -1.78 -15.90
C GLN A 142 -6.67 -2.40 -17.18
N GLY A 143 -6.55 -1.70 -18.32
CA GLY A 143 -6.94 -2.19 -19.64
C GLY A 143 -5.96 -3.17 -20.29
N ALA A 144 -4.83 -3.47 -19.63
CA ALA A 144 -3.78 -4.33 -20.16
C ALA A 144 -4.29 -5.74 -20.50
N ARG A 145 -3.77 -6.33 -21.59
CA ARG A 145 -4.12 -7.68 -22.06
C ARG A 145 -2.90 -8.42 -22.58
N GLY A 146 -2.95 -9.75 -22.57
CA GLY A 146 -1.86 -10.59 -23.06
C GLY A 146 -0.55 -10.28 -22.34
N SER A 147 0.54 -10.08 -23.10
CA SER A 147 1.87 -9.78 -22.54
C SER A 147 1.92 -8.50 -21.70
N ASP A 148 1.06 -7.51 -21.99
CA ASP A 148 1.00 -6.29 -21.20
C ASP A 148 0.41 -6.55 -19.81
N ALA A 149 -0.58 -7.44 -19.72
CA ALA A 149 -1.14 -7.85 -18.44
C ALA A 149 -0.09 -8.61 -17.62
N ASP A 150 0.68 -9.51 -18.26
CA ASP A 150 1.77 -10.22 -17.59
C ASP A 150 2.83 -9.24 -17.05
N LEU A 151 3.20 -8.23 -17.85
CA LEU A 151 4.19 -7.22 -17.45
C LEU A 151 3.66 -6.30 -16.35
N TRP A 152 2.38 -5.90 -16.43
CA TRP A 152 1.72 -5.14 -15.38
C TRP A 152 1.73 -5.88 -14.05
N GLN A 153 1.32 -7.15 -14.05
CA GLN A 153 1.31 -7.99 -12.84
C GLN A 153 2.73 -8.20 -12.28
N ALA A 154 3.72 -8.40 -13.15
CA ALA A 154 5.11 -8.50 -12.73
C ALA A 154 5.64 -7.20 -12.08
N LYS A 155 5.25 -6.04 -12.61
CA LYS A 155 5.60 -4.73 -12.02
C LYS A 155 4.96 -4.54 -10.66
N LEU A 156 3.67 -4.87 -10.50
CA LEU A 156 2.98 -4.80 -9.21
C LEU A 156 3.65 -5.72 -8.18
N ALA A 157 3.86 -6.99 -8.53
CA ALA A 157 4.47 -7.96 -7.62
C ALA A 157 5.89 -7.54 -7.18
N ALA A 158 6.69 -6.98 -8.10
CA ALA A 158 8.00 -6.45 -7.77
C ALA A 158 7.91 -5.23 -6.84
N ALA A 159 6.98 -4.32 -7.11
CA ALA A 159 6.77 -3.13 -6.31
C ALA A 159 6.30 -3.50 -4.88
N ASP A 160 5.31 -4.38 -4.74
CA ASP A 160 4.86 -4.91 -3.45
C ASP A 160 6.00 -5.54 -2.64
N ALA A 161 6.84 -6.35 -3.30
CA ALA A 161 7.98 -6.98 -2.65
C ALA A 161 8.96 -5.93 -2.10
N VAL A 162 9.24 -4.88 -2.87
CA VAL A 162 10.13 -3.79 -2.45
C VAL A 162 9.50 -2.99 -1.32
N THR A 163 8.24 -2.57 -1.44
CA THR A 163 7.55 -1.82 -0.37
C THR A 163 7.55 -2.60 0.93
N ARG A 164 7.25 -3.90 0.88
CA ARG A 164 7.27 -4.79 2.05
C ARG A 164 8.66 -4.89 2.67
N GLN A 165 9.70 -5.03 1.85
CA GLN A 165 11.08 -5.07 2.32
C GLN A 165 11.49 -3.75 3.00
N LEU A 166 11.09 -2.61 2.43
CA LEU A 166 11.32 -1.29 3.02
C LEU A 166 10.63 -1.15 4.37
N ALA A 167 9.38 -1.60 4.48
CA ALA A 167 8.62 -1.58 5.74
C ALA A 167 9.31 -2.43 6.82
N GLN A 168 9.74 -3.64 6.48
CA GLN A 168 10.45 -4.54 7.39
C GLN A 168 11.78 -3.94 7.85
N HIS A 169 12.53 -3.32 6.94
CA HIS A 169 13.79 -2.67 7.26
C HIS A 169 13.61 -1.47 8.20
N ASP A 170 12.61 -0.62 7.95
CA ASP A 170 12.28 0.51 8.83
C ASP A 170 11.88 0.05 10.24
N LEU A 171 11.06 -1.01 10.34
CA LEU A 171 10.72 -1.63 11.62
C LEU A 171 11.96 -2.15 12.36
N MET A 172 12.87 -2.84 11.66
CA MET A 172 14.11 -3.34 12.25
C MET A 172 14.99 -2.22 12.80
N LEU A 173 15.14 -1.12 12.07
CA LEU A 173 15.87 0.06 12.53
C LEU A 173 15.22 0.70 13.77
N LYS A 174 13.88 0.77 13.81
CA LYS A 174 13.13 1.30 14.97
C LYS A 174 13.32 0.43 16.21
N VAL A 175 13.23 -0.89 16.07
CA VAL A 175 13.48 -1.85 17.17
C VAL A 175 14.91 -1.69 17.68
N TYR A 176 15.89 -1.71 16.78
CA TYR A 176 17.30 -1.58 17.16
C TYR A 176 17.59 -0.24 17.85
N ARG A 177 17.03 0.88 17.36
CA ARG A 177 17.16 2.19 18.01
C ARG A 177 16.51 2.21 19.39
N GLY A 178 15.30 1.67 19.54
CA GLY A 178 14.62 1.59 20.82
C GLY A 178 15.37 0.74 21.84
N ASP A 179 16.00 -0.35 21.40
CA ASP A 179 16.85 -1.20 22.24
C ASP A 179 18.14 -0.47 22.64
N LEU A 180 18.76 0.28 21.73
CA LEU A 180 19.91 1.13 22.04
C LEU A 180 19.55 2.20 23.09
N GLU A 181 18.40 2.85 22.96
CA GLU A 181 17.93 3.85 23.91
C GLU A 181 17.65 3.23 25.30
N ARG A 182 17.02 2.05 25.34
CA ARG A 182 16.80 1.27 26.59
C ARG A 182 18.12 0.84 27.23
N SER A 183 19.10 0.43 26.43
CA SER A 183 20.44 0.04 26.93
C SER A 183 21.21 1.22 27.51
N ARG A 184 21.09 2.42 26.93
CA ARG A 184 21.72 3.65 27.45
C ARG A 184 21.11 4.11 28.78
N GLY A 185 19.81 3.90 28.98
CA GLY A 185 19.13 4.18 30.25
C GLY A 185 19.44 3.17 31.38
N SER A 186 20.01 2.01 31.04
CA SER A 186 20.34 0.93 31.99
C SER A 186 21.84 0.77 32.26
N LEU A 187 22.69 1.63 31.69
CA LEU A 187 24.09 1.68 32.10
C LEU A 187 24.15 2.11 33.57
N PRO A 188 24.70 1.28 34.48
CA PRO A 188 24.95 1.73 35.84
C PRO A 188 25.91 2.91 35.71
N THR A 189 25.53 4.07 36.25
CA THR A 189 26.45 5.20 36.35
C THR A 189 27.70 4.68 37.04
N SER A 190 28.80 4.61 36.29
CA SER A 190 30.05 4.00 36.75
C SER A 190 30.43 4.66 38.07
N ASN A 191 30.38 3.87 39.14
CA ASN A 191 30.79 4.29 40.48
C ASN A 191 32.22 4.87 40.41
N PRO A 192 32.46 6.14 40.77
CA PRO A 192 33.77 6.78 40.64
C PRO A 192 34.86 6.22 41.58
N ALA A 193 34.56 5.21 42.41
CA ALA A 193 35.45 4.72 43.46
C ALA A 193 36.46 3.60 43.08
N ARG A 194 36.76 3.35 41.79
CA ARG A 194 37.85 2.42 41.41
C ARG A 194 38.90 3.06 40.49
N ARG A 195 39.47 4.18 40.93
CA ARG A 195 40.80 4.63 40.49
C ARG A 195 41.86 4.20 41.50
N SER A 196 42.35 2.97 41.40
CA SER A 196 43.61 2.57 42.03
C SER A 196 44.09 1.27 41.40
N GLY A 197 45.22 1.33 40.70
CA GLY A 197 45.94 0.12 40.25
C GLY A 197 46.22 0.03 38.75
N ILE A 198 46.70 1.09 38.10
CA ILE A 198 47.40 0.95 36.81
C ILE A 198 48.72 0.21 37.10
N ARG A 199 48.72 -1.12 36.95
CA ARG A 199 49.97 -1.87 36.77
C ARG A 199 50.45 -1.67 35.34
N ARG A 200 51.45 -0.81 35.21
CA ARG A 200 52.17 -0.48 33.97
C ARG A 200 52.94 -1.72 33.49
N TRP A 201 52.51 -2.32 32.37
CA TRP A 201 53.27 -3.39 31.70
C TRP A 201 54.53 -2.80 31.05
N LYS A 202 55.70 -3.40 31.30
CA LYS A 202 56.96 -3.06 30.62
C LYS A 202 57.07 -3.85 29.30
N PRO A 203 57.57 -3.27 28.20
CA PRO A 203 57.86 -4.01 26.98
C PRO A 203 59.19 -4.76 27.16
N TRP A 204 59.20 -6.04 26.80
CA TRP A 204 60.42 -6.82 26.71
C TRP A 204 61.17 -6.39 25.45
N ALA A 205 62.45 -6.10 25.64
CA ALA A 205 63.39 -5.82 24.59
C ALA A 205 64.34 -7.00 24.45
N MET A 206 64.80 -7.17 23.21
CA MET A 206 66.10 -7.66 22.77
C MET A 206 66.29 -9.12 22.38
N THR A 207 66.83 -9.21 21.15
CA THR A 207 67.98 -10.00 20.66
C THR A 207 67.80 -11.48 20.44
#